data_AF-A0A7X9CZ99-F1
#
_entry.id   AF-A0A7X9CZ99-F1
#
_cell.length_a   1.000
_cell.length_b   1.000
_cell.length_c   1.000
_cell.angle_alpha   90.00
_cell.angle_beta   90.00
_cell.angle_gamma   90.00
#
_symmetry.space_group_name_H-M   'P 1'
#
loop_
_entity.id
_entity.type
_entity.pdbx_description
1 polymer ?
#
loop_
_entity_poly.entity_id
_entity_poly.type
_entity_poly.pdbx_seq_one_letter_code
_entity_poly.pdbx_strand_id
1 'polypeptide(L)'
;ALAEMIVRRMCEEIRQAIERVLDKLNASPVYTIKELLRDRTIRPQAVEIIGGPAASLSGYLGETLRLPVYCPIHHEIANAIGAALAKPTLEINLIADTEREKMSIPERGLYIPIDRTFNLREAEQFALSQVWEAGKALGLEEDRLDAEIVESSSFNMVKGYGGRVDRNIRVKAQIKPGLLEKLRKSD
;
A
#
# COMPACT_ATOMS: atom_id res chain seq x y z
N ALA A 1 -23.92 -32.56 14.76
CA ALA A 1 -23.33 -33.32 13.64
C ALA A 1 -23.20 -32.46 12.38
N LEU A 2 -24.28 -32.19 11.62
CA LEU A 2 -24.17 -31.45 10.35
C LEU A 2 -23.67 -29.99 10.51
N ALA A 3 -24.20 -29.24 11.47
CA ALA A 3 -23.77 -27.85 11.71
C ALA A 3 -22.27 -27.74 12.02
N GLU A 4 -21.75 -28.65 12.84
CA GLU A 4 -20.32 -28.70 13.16
C GLU A 4 -19.48 -29.08 11.92
N MET A 5 -19.95 -30.02 11.10
CA MET A 5 -19.28 -30.35 9.83
C MET A 5 -19.20 -29.14 8.89
N ILE A 6 -20.25 -28.32 8.84
CA ILE A 6 -20.27 -27.08 8.03
C ILE A 6 -19.23 -26.10 8.56
N VAL A 7 -19.18 -25.86 9.87
CA VAL A 7 -18.19 -24.95 10.49
C VAL A 7 -16.77 -25.44 10.23
N ARG A 8 -16.49 -26.73 10.45
CA ARG A 8 -15.17 -27.32 10.19
C ARG A 8 -14.78 -27.21 8.72
N ARG A 9 -15.73 -27.43 7.80
CA ARG A 9 -15.47 -27.25 6.37
C ARG A 9 -15.13 -25.79 6.05
N MET A 10 -15.85 -24.83 6.64
CA MET A 10 -15.54 -23.42 6.45
C MET A 10 -14.14 -23.04 6.96
N CYS A 11 -13.73 -23.49 8.14
CA CYS A 11 -12.39 -23.26 8.67
C CYS A 11 -11.30 -23.85 7.75
N GLU A 12 -11.57 -25.01 7.16
CA GLU A 12 -10.66 -25.66 6.22
C GLU A 12 -10.54 -24.88 4.90
N GLU A 13 -11.64 -24.33 4.37
CA GLU A 13 -11.59 -23.43 3.20
C GLU A 13 -10.79 -22.15 3.50
N ILE A 14 -10.93 -21.60 4.71
CA ILE A 14 -10.14 -20.45 5.17
C ILE A 14 -8.65 -20.81 5.23
N ARG A 15 -8.28 -21.97 5.79
CA ARG A 15 -6.89 -22.45 5.82
C ARG A 15 -6.29 -22.51 4.41
N GLN A 16 -7.01 -23.13 3.48
CA GLN A 16 -6.55 -23.25 2.10
C GLN A 16 -6.42 -21.88 1.41
N ALA A 17 -7.30 -20.93 1.70
CA ALA A 17 -7.19 -19.58 1.19
C ALA A 17 -5.94 -18.86 1.74
N ILE A 18 -5.66 -19.00 3.03
CA ILE A 18 -4.44 -18.46 3.66
C ILE A 18 -3.19 -19.04 3.02
N GLU A 19 -3.14 -20.36 2.83
CA GLU A 19 -1.99 -21.05 2.21
C GLU A 19 -1.74 -20.55 0.79
N ARG A 20 -2.80 -20.43 -0.04
CA ARG A 20 -2.68 -19.87 -1.39
C ARG A 20 -2.10 -18.44 -1.40
N VAL A 21 -2.49 -17.61 -0.43
CA VAL A 21 -1.96 -16.24 -0.30
C VAL A 21 -0.49 -16.26 0.13
N LEU A 22 -0.13 -17.10 1.12
CA LEU A 22 1.25 -17.25 1.58
C LEU A 22 2.17 -17.76 0.48
N ASP A 23 1.72 -18.74 -0.30
CA ASP A 23 2.47 -19.26 -1.45
C ASP A 23 2.74 -18.16 -2.47
N LYS A 24 1.73 -17.35 -2.80
CA LYS A 24 1.89 -16.19 -3.70
C LYS A 24 2.87 -15.15 -3.15
N LEU A 25 2.77 -14.83 -1.86
CA LEU A 25 3.66 -13.85 -1.22
C LEU A 25 5.11 -14.33 -1.18
N ASN A 26 5.34 -15.62 -0.90
CA ASN A 26 6.66 -16.24 -0.86
C ASN A 26 7.27 -16.45 -2.25
N ALA A 27 6.44 -16.64 -3.28
CA ALA A 27 6.88 -16.73 -4.67
C ALA A 27 7.09 -15.36 -5.35
N SER A 28 6.72 -14.25 -4.69
CA SER A 28 6.82 -12.91 -5.29
C SER A 28 8.29 -12.52 -5.51
N PRO A 29 8.65 -11.99 -6.70
CA PRO A 29 10.02 -11.63 -7.01
C PRO A 29 10.53 -10.53 -6.07
N VAL A 30 11.82 -10.60 -5.76
CA VAL A 30 12.53 -9.64 -4.92
C VAL A 30 13.08 -8.52 -5.80
N TYR A 31 12.72 -7.27 -5.48
CA TYR A 31 12.97 -6.11 -6.34
C TYR A 31 14.19 -5.32 -5.92
N THR A 32 14.71 -5.54 -4.72
CA THR A 32 15.90 -4.87 -4.21
C THR A 32 17.00 -5.87 -3.82
N ILE A 33 18.27 -5.46 -3.93
CA ILE A 33 19.42 -6.27 -3.49
C ILE A 33 19.30 -6.65 -2.00
N LYS A 34 18.76 -5.75 -1.18
CA LYS A 34 18.51 -5.99 0.25
C LYS A 34 17.51 -7.13 0.48
N GLU A 35 16.50 -7.25 -0.37
CA GLU A 35 15.52 -8.34 -0.30
C GLU A 35 16.08 -9.66 -0.83
N LEU A 36 16.89 -9.63 -1.89
CA LEU A 36 17.60 -10.82 -2.41
C LEU A 36 18.51 -11.47 -1.36
N LEU A 37 19.15 -10.67 -0.51
CA LEU A 37 20.08 -11.16 0.52
C LEU A 37 19.41 -11.71 1.78
N ARG A 38 18.06 -11.62 1.89
CA ARG A 38 17.30 -12.15 3.02
C ARG A 38 16.52 -13.40 2.60
N ASP A 39 16.65 -14.48 3.37
CA ASP A 39 15.76 -15.64 3.25
C ASP A 39 14.36 -15.23 3.74
N ARG A 40 13.51 -14.81 2.80
CA ARG A 40 12.23 -14.13 3.05
C ARG A 40 11.06 -15.12 3.09
N THR A 41 11.25 -16.30 3.68
CA THR A 41 10.13 -17.22 3.87
C THR A 41 9.18 -16.66 4.95
N ILE A 42 8.03 -16.13 4.52
CA ILE A 42 6.98 -15.63 5.40
C ILE A 42 6.29 -16.84 6.05
N ARG A 43 6.34 -16.89 7.39
CA ARG A 43 5.65 -17.89 8.20
C ARG A 43 4.76 -17.20 9.23
N PRO A 44 3.44 -17.45 9.25
CA PRO A 44 2.56 -16.86 10.25
C PRO A 44 2.89 -17.40 11.65
N GLN A 45 2.82 -16.52 12.65
CA GLN A 45 3.06 -16.87 14.06
C GLN A 45 1.78 -16.88 14.90
N ALA A 46 0.75 -16.18 14.45
CA ALA A 46 -0.55 -16.06 15.09
C ALA A 46 -1.58 -15.57 14.06
N VAL A 47 -2.85 -15.64 14.45
CA VAL A 47 -3.99 -15.14 13.68
C VAL A 47 -4.80 -14.21 14.58
N GLU A 48 -5.14 -13.04 14.07
CA GLU A 48 -6.12 -12.14 14.67
C GLU A 48 -7.40 -12.24 13.85
N ILE A 49 -8.52 -12.58 14.48
CA ILE A 49 -9.82 -12.68 13.81
C ILE A 49 -10.75 -11.55 14.26
N ILE A 50 -11.41 -10.93 13.28
CA ILE A 50 -12.34 -9.82 13.47
C ILE A 50 -13.66 -10.08 12.70
N GLY A 51 -14.68 -9.29 13.01
CA GLY A 51 -16.03 -9.42 12.47
C GLY A 51 -16.99 -10.17 13.40
N GLY A 52 -18.28 -10.21 13.03
CA GLY A 52 -19.34 -10.82 13.84
C GLY A 52 -19.07 -12.25 14.31
N PRO A 53 -18.67 -13.21 13.43
CA PRO A 53 -18.49 -14.59 13.84
C PRO A 53 -17.14 -14.87 14.52
N ALA A 54 -16.29 -13.86 14.75
CA ALA A 54 -14.92 -14.03 15.21
C ALA A 54 -14.81 -14.84 16.51
N ALA A 55 -15.57 -14.46 17.54
CA ALA A 55 -15.57 -15.14 18.84
C ALA A 55 -15.98 -16.62 18.71
N SER A 56 -17.04 -16.92 17.95
CA SER A 56 -17.54 -18.28 17.77
C SER A 56 -16.62 -19.15 16.91
N LEU A 57 -15.85 -18.57 15.99
CA LEU A 57 -14.94 -19.31 15.09
C LEU A 57 -13.52 -19.47 15.62
N SER A 58 -13.10 -18.66 16.59
CA SER A 58 -11.72 -18.63 17.08
C SER A 58 -11.18 -20.01 17.47
N GLY A 59 -11.98 -20.79 18.21
CA GLY A 59 -11.58 -22.14 18.64
C GLY A 59 -11.39 -23.11 17.45
N TYR A 60 -12.37 -23.16 16.55
CA TYR A 60 -12.31 -24.02 15.36
C TYR A 60 -11.13 -23.66 14.45
N LEU A 61 -10.86 -22.36 14.25
CA LEU A 61 -9.71 -21.92 13.47
C LEU A 61 -8.38 -22.24 14.15
N GLY A 62 -8.30 -22.15 15.48
CA GLY A 62 -7.10 -22.55 16.22
C GLY A 62 -6.75 -24.02 16.03
N GLU A 63 -7.77 -24.89 16.10
CA GLU A 63 -7.61 -26.32 15.80
C GLU A 63 -7.15 -26.58 14.35
N THR A 64 -7.81 -25.92 13.38
CA THR A 64 -7.54 -26.12 11.94
C THR A 64 -6.18 -25.57 11.52
N LEU A 65 -5.80 -24.39 11.99
CA LEU A 65 -4.57 -23.70 11.58
C LEU A 65 -3.35 -24.11 12.41
N ARG A 66 -3.57 -24.73 13.59
CA ARG A 66 -2.50 -25.07 14.55
C ARG A 66 -1.64 -23.85 14.91
N LEU A 67 -2.28 -22.69 15.03
CA LEU A 67 -1.67 -21.42 15.40
C LEU A 67 -2.47 -20.78 16.53
N PRO A 68 -1.84 -19.92 17.37
CA PRO A 68 -2.56 -19.05 18.28
C PRO A 68 -3.56 -18.18 17.50
N VAL A 69 -4.83 -18.21 17.92
CA VAL A 69 -5.89 -17.35 17.37
C VAL A 69 -6.37 -16.41 18.47
N TYR A 70 -6.33 -15.11 18.19
CA TYR A 70 -6.76 -14.05 19.08
C TYR A 70 -7.97 -13.35 18.50
N CYS A 71 -8.90 -12.99 19.38
CA CYS A 71 -10.11 -12.24 19.05
C CYS A 71 -10.09 -10.95 19.88
N PRO A 72 -9.86 -9.78 19.26
CA PRO A 72 -9.83 -8.51 19.98
C PRO A 72 -11.18 -8.18 20.65
N ILE A 73 -11.15 -7.37 21.72
CA ILE A 73 -12.37 -7.00 22.49
C ILE A 73 -13.45 -6.42 21.57
N HIS A 74 -13.08 -5.48 20.68
CA HIS A 74 -13.99 -4.83 19.74
C HIS A 74 -14.02 -5.50 18.37
N HIS A 75 -13.87 -6.84 18.29
CA HIS A 75 -13.76 -7.57 17.03
C HIS A 75 -14.90 -7.27 16.05
N GLU A 76 -16.13 -7.06 16.53
CA GLU A 76 -17.31 -6.82 15.69
C GLU A 76 -17.22 -5.51 14.88
N ILE A 77 -16.55 -4.50 15.44
CA ILE A 77 -16.44 -3.16 14.85
C ILE A 77 -14.99 -2.78 14.51
N ALA A 78 -14.05 -3.74 14.55
CA ALA A 78 -12.64 -3.48 14.33
C ALA A 78 -12.34 -2.75 13.01
N ASN A 79 -13.09 -3.04 11.94
CA ASN A 79 -12.97 -2.32 10.67
C ASN A 79 -13.38 -0.84 10.78
N ALA A 80 -14.43 -0.53 11.54
CA ALA A 80 -14.88 0.85 11.75
C ALA A 80 -13.87 1.63 12.60
N ILE A 81 -13.31 0.98 13.63
CA ILE A 81 -12.23 1.53 14.44
C ILE A 81 -11.00 1.80 13.57
N GLY A 82 -10.59 0.84 12.75
CA GLY A 82 -9.47 0.99 11.82
C GLY A 82 -9.68 2.13 10.83
N ALA A 83 -10.89 2.28 10.29
CA ALA A 83 -11.24 3.38 9.39
C ALA A 83 -11.20 4.75 10.11
N ALA A 84 -11.68 4.83 11.35
CA ALA A 84 -11.67 6.06 12.13
C ALA A 84 -10.25 6.50 12.54
N LEU A 85 -9.35 5.54 12.76
CA LEU A 85 -7.96 5.79 13.14
C LEU A 85 -7.00 5.94 11.95
N ALA A 86 -7.42 5.51 10.76
CA ALA A 86 -6.59 5.59 9.57
C ALA A 86 -6.24 7.05 9.28
N LYS A 87 -4.95 7.29 9.09
CA LYS A 87 -4.47 8.57 8.57
C LYS A 87 -5.01 8.75 7.16
N PRO A 88 -5.58 9.92 6.81
CA PRO A 88 -5.94 10.24 5.44
C PRO A 88 -4.72 10.06 4.52
N THR A 89 -4.90 9.25 3.47
CA THR A 89 -3.89 9.01 2.45
C THR A 89 -4.31 9.68 1.15
N LEU A 90 -3.30 10.10 0.38
CA LEU A 90 -3.48 10.62 -0.97
C LEU A 90 -2.30 10.14 -1.79
N GLU A 91 -2.57 9.65 -2.99
CA GLU A 91 -1.58 9.31 -4.01
C GLU A 91 -1.76 10.22 -5.22
N ILE A 92 -0.67 10.62 -5.86
CA ILE A 92 -0.69 11.30 -7.15
C ILE A 92 0.26 10.62 -8.12
N ASN A 93 -0.08 10.68 -9.42
CA ASN A 93 0.75 10.15 -10.49
C ASN A 93 1.18 11.29 -11.42
N LEU A 94 2.45 11.66 -11.33
CA LEU A 94 3.07 12.64 -12.21
C LEU A 94 3.62 11.94 -13.44
N ILE A 95 3.20 12.41 -14.61
CA ILE A 95 3.70 11.98 -15.92
C ILE A 95 4.28 13.21 -16.61
N ALA A 96 5.57 13.16 -16.94
CA ALA A 96 6.25 14.21 -17.70
C ALA A 96 6.80 13.64 -19.00
N ASP A 97 6.48 14.32 -20.10
CA ASP A 97 6.93 14.02 -21.45
C ASP A 97 7.71 15.23 -21.96
N THR A 98 9.05 15.11 -21.97
CA THR A 98 9.91 16.23 -22.38
C THR A 98 9.89 16.45 -23.89
N GLU A 99 9.51 15.45 -24.69
CA GLU A 99 9.35 15.62 -26.14
C GLU A 99 8.13 16.52 -26.42
N ARG A 100 7.04 16.27 -25.70
CA ARG A 100 5.81 17.06 -25.80
C ARG A 100 5.83 18.33 -24.96
N GLU A 101 6.89 18.54 -24.18
CA GLU A 101 7.07 19.68 -23.28
C GLU A 101 5.88 19.86 -22.33
N LYS A 102 5.35 18.72 -21.83
CA LYS A 102 4.15 18.68 -20.99
C LYS A 102 4.31 17.71 -19.82
N MET A 103 3.81 18.15 -18.68
CA MET A 103 3.62 17.35 -17.48
C MET A 103 2.15 17.33 -17.08
N SER A 104 1.70 16.23 -16.50
CA SER A 104 0.35 16.09 -15.98
C SER A 104 0.31 15.39 -14.64
N ILE A 105 -0.64 15.81 -13.79
CA ILE A 105 -1.08 15.09 -12.59
C ILE A 105 -2.60 14.96 -12.71
N PRO A 106 -3.10 13.85 -13.29
CA PRO A 106 -4.53 13.68 -13.58
C PRO A 106 -5.42 13.78 -12.34
N GLU A 107 -4.98 13.25 -11.20
CA GLU A 107 -5.74 13.27 -9.93
C GLU A 107 -6.01 14.70 -9.43
N ARG A 108 -5.22 15.67 -9.89
CA ARG A 108 -5.35 17.08 -9.56
C ARG A 108 -5.84 17.92 -10.74
N GLY A 109 -6.13 17.31 -11.89
CA GLY A 109 -6.50 18.01 -13.13
C GLY A 109 -5.41 18.95 -13.65
N LEU A 110 -4.15 18.72 -13.28
CA LEU A 110 -3.03 19.60 -13.66
C LEU A 110 -2.42 19.17 -14.98
N TYR A 111 -2.26 20.13 -15.89
CA TYR A 111 -1.55 19.97 -17.16
C TYR A 111 -0.67 21.21 -17.36
N ILE A 112 0.64 21.03 -17.24
CA ILE A 112 1.61 22.12 -17.08
C ILE A 112 2.67 21.99 -18.18
N PRO A 113 3.00 23.07 -18.89
CA PRO A 113 4.13 23.06 -19.81
C PRO A 113 5.44 22.88 -19.03
N ILE A 114 6.37 22.09 -19.56
CA ILE A 114 7.70 21.86 -18.99
C ILE A 114 8.76 22.07 -20.08
N ASP A 115 9.98 22.42 -19.68
CA ASP A 115 11.09 22.52 -20.62
C ASP A 115 11.66 21.12 -20.97
N ARG A 116 12.32 21.00 -22.12
CA ARG A 116 13.03 19.77 -22.53
C ARG A 116 14.17 19.36 -21.58
N THR A 117 14.64 20.24 -20.69
CA THR A 117 15.66 19.96 -19.66
C THR A 117 15.07 19.28 -18.43
N PHE A 118 13.75 19.25 -18.30
CA PHE A 118 13.06 18.71 -17.12
C PHE A 118 13.55 17.29 -16.81
N ASN A 119 13.88 17.07 -15.54
CA ASN A 119 14.53 15.84 -15.10
C ASN A 119 13.80 15.19 -13.92
N LEU A 120 14.21 13.95 -13.61
CA LEU A 120 13.54 13.14 -12.58
C LEU A 120 13.52 13.81 -11.21
N ARG A 121 14.60 14.51 -10.83
CA ARG A 121 14.69 15.17 -9.52
C ARG A 121 13.70 16.34 -9.42
N GLU A 122 13.55 17.11 -10.50
CA GLU A 122 12.54 18.18 -10.56
C GLU A 122 11.13 17.60 -10.50
N ALA A 123 10.89 16.47 -11.18
CA ALA A 123 9.62 15.76 -11.12
C ALA A 123 9.31 15.25 -9.70
N GLU A 124 10.27 14.67 -8.99
CA GLU A 124 10.12 14.22 -7.61
C GLU A 124 9.79 15.36 -6.65
N GLN A 125 10.55 16.46 -6.72
CA GLN A 125 10.30 17.65 -5.91
C GLN A 125 8.91 18.23 -6.20
N PHE A 126 8.54 18.30 -7.48
CA PHE A 126 7.22 18.77 -7.87
C PHE A 126 6.12 17.85 -7.33
N ALA A 127 6.23 16.54 -7.52
CA ALA A 127 5.27 15.57 -7.01
C ALA A 127 5.10 15.67 -5.49
N LEU A 128 6.20 15.73 -4.72
CA LEU A 128 6.13 15.91 -3.26
C LEU A 128 5.42 17.20 -2.87
N SER A 129 5.69 18.32 -3.55
CA SER A 129 4.97 19.58 -3.31
C SER A 129 3.48 19.43 -3.58
N GLN A 130 3.10 18.69 -4.62
CA GLN A 130 1.70 18.50 -4.98
C GLN A 130 0.96 17.56 -4.01
N VAL A 131 1.63 16.55 -3.47
CA VAL A 131 1.09 15.72 -2.39
C VAL A 131 0.90 16.55 -1.12
N TRP A 132 1.88 17.39 -0.78
CA TRP A 132 1.83 18.24 0.40
C TRP A 132 0.65 19.22 0.36
N GLU A 133 0.52 19.96 -0.74
CA GLU A 133 -0.56 20.93 -0.94
C GLU A 133 -1.95 20.27 -0.89
N ALA A 134 -2.08 19.10 -1.52
CA ALA A 134 -3.34 18.38 -1.51
C ALA A 134 -3.64 17.78 -0.12
N GLY A 135 -2.63 17.36 0.63
CA GLY A 135 -2.79 16.92 2.01
C GLY A 135 -3.21 18.06 2.96
N LYS A 136 -2.64 19.25 2.81
CA LYS A 136 -3.10 20.46 3.53
C LYS A 136 -4.57 20.78 3.24
N ALA A 137 -4.98 20.69 1.98
CA ALA A 137 -6.38 20.91 1.59
C ALA A 137 -7.36 19.91 2.23
N LEU A 138 -6.88 18.72 2.64
CA LEU A 138 -7.65 17.71 3.37
C LEU A 138 -7.65 17.94 4.90
N GLY A 139 -7.06 19.03 5.38
CA GLY A 139 -7.01 19.35 6.82
C GLY A 139 -5.97 18.55 7.59
N LEU A 140 -4.94 18.02 6.92
CA LEU A 140 -3.81 17.39 7.60
C LEU A 140 -2.85 18.46 8.13
N GLU A 141 -2.55 18.37 9.42
CA GLU A 141 -1.52 19.17 10.08
C GLU A 141 -0.12 18.89 9.50
N GLU A 142 0.77 19.88 9.53
CA GLU A 142 2.11 19.79 8.92
C GLU A 142 2.99 18.70 9.54
N ASP A 143 2.83 18.43 10.84
CA ASP A 143 3.53 17.34 11.55
C ASP A 143 3.05 15.94 11.14
N ARG A 144 1.83 15.86 10.59
CA ARG A 144 1.20 14.63 10.10
C ARG A 144 1.34 14.46 8.60
N LEU A 145 1.79 15.46 7.85
CA LEU A 145 2.09 15.32 6.42
C LEU A 145 3.46 14.65 6.25
N ASP A 146 3.48 13.33 6.07
CA ASP A 146 4.69 12.58 5.74
C ASP A 146 4.55 12.14 4.29
N ALA A 147 5.13 12.90 3.36
CA ALA A 147 5.06 12.62 1.93
C ALA A 147 6.27 11.79 1.49
N GLU A 148 6.05 10.80 0.63
CA GLU A 148 7.11 9.96 0.09
C GLU A 148 6.95 9.72 -1.41
N ILE A 149 8.06 9.43 -2.07
CA ILE A 149 8.08 8.87 -3.41
C ILE A 149 7.96 7.35 -3.28
N VAL A 150 6.90 6.78 -3.85
CA VAL A 150 6.65 5.33 -3.88
C VAL A 150 7.39 4.69 -5.05
N GLU A 151 7.33 5.35 -6.21
CA GLU A 151 7.96 4.89 -7.45
C GLU A 151 8.48 6.11 -8.23
N SER A 152 9.65 5.96 -8.85
CA SER A 152 10.28 6.99 -9.67
C SER A 152 11.00 6.33 -10.83
N SER A 153 10.73 6.76 -12.05
CA SER A 153 11.38 6.23 -13.24
C SER A 153 11.55 7.30 -14.31
N SER A 154 12.63 7.18 -15.09
CA SER A 154 12.92 8.06 -16.22
C SER A 154 13.41 7.19 -17.37
N PHE A 155 12.63 7.15 -18.44
CA PHE A 155 12.95 6.38 -19.64
C PHE A 155 13.41 7.32 -20.75
N ASN A 156 14.56 7.03 -21.33
CA ASN A 156 15.05 7.74 -22.51
C ASN A 156 14.22 7.32 -23.73
N MET A 157 13.75 8.31 -24.47
CA MET A 157 13.02 8.12 -25.72
C MET A 157 14.02 8.12 -26.87
N VAL A 158 14.14 7.00 -27.58
CA VAL A 158 15.06 6.86 -28.72
C VAL A 158 14.34 7.27 -30.00
N LYS A 159 14.76 8.39 -30.60
CA LYS A 159 14.33 8.82 -31.94
C LYS A 159 15.53 9.34 -32.74
N GLY A 160 15.77 8.73 -33.90
CA GLY A 160 16.83 9.13 -34.83
C GLY A 160 18.25 9.00 -34.28
N TYR A 161 19.24 9.22 -35.15
CA TYR A 161 20.66 9.20 -34.79
C TYR A 161 21.15 10.63 -34.46
N GLY A 162 21.71 10.84 -33.27
CA GLY A 162 22.57 12.01 -32.97
C GLY A 162 21.95 13.22 -32.25
N GLY A 163 20.70 13.13 -31.76
CA GLY A 163 20.03 14.22 -31.05
C GLY A 163 20.08 14.14 -29.51
N ARG A 164 19.70 15.25 -28.85
CA ARG A 164 19.45 15.31 -27.40
C ARG A 164 18.33 14.32 -27.01
N VAL A 165 18.52 13.60 -25.92
CA VAL A 165 17.62 12.50 -25.51
C VAL A 165 16.41 13.04 -24.75
N ASP A 166 15.22 12.92 -25.34
CA ASP A 166 13.95 13.16 -24.66
C ASP A 166 13.65 12.07 -23.64
N ARG A 167 12.79 12.36 -22.66
CA ARG A 167 12.49 11.48 -21.54
C ARG A 167 11.00 11.39 -21.27
N ASN A 168 10.56 10.18 -20.97
CA ASN A 168 9.29 9.94 -20.30
C ASN A 168 9.59 9.69 -18.81
N ILE A 169 9.15 10.61 -17.96
CA ILE A 169 9.40 10.60 -16.54
C ILE A 169 8.08 10.27 -15.84
N ARG A 170 8.11 9.32 -14.92
CA ARG A 170 6.95 8.91 -14.12
C ARG A 170 7.33 8.90 -12.65
N VAL A 171 6.57 9.62 -11.86
CA VAL A 171 6.75 9.70 -10.41
C VAL A 171 5.41 9.46 -9.73
N LYS A 172 5.38 8.50 -8.82
CA LYS A 172 4.27 8.27 -7.92
C LYS A 172 4.68 8.76 -6.53
N ALA A 173 3.90 9.68 -6.00
CA ALA A 173 4.12 10.21 -4.67
C ALA A 173 2.85 10.04 -3.83
N GLN A 174 3.01 9.82 -2.53
CA GLN A 174 1.88 9.64 -1.63
C GLN A 174 2.12 10.24 -0.24
N ILE A 175 1.04 10.48 0.50
CA ILE A 175 1.09 10.62 1.95
C ILE A 175 1.24 9.22 2.54
N LYS A 176 2.29 9.00 3.34
CA LYS A 176 2.57 7.72 3.99
C LYS A 176 1.32 7.22 4.73
N PRO A 177 0.84 6.00 4.40
CA PRO A 177 -0.19 5.34 5.18
C PRO A 177 0.23 5.19 6.64
N GLY A 178 -0.74 5.25 7.54
CA GLY A 178 -0.48 5.13 8.97
C GLY A 178 -1.75 5.29 9.79
N LEU A 179 -1.57 5.36 11.10
CA LEU A 179 -2.64 5.65 12.05
C LEU A 179 -2.43 7.05 12.64
N LEU A 180 -3.52 7.79 12.84
CA LEU A 180 -3.50 9.09 13.51
C LEU A 180 -3.12 8.96 14.98
N GLU A 181 -3.57 7.88 15.62
CA GLU A 181 -3.24 7.53 17.00
C GLU A 181 -3.01 6.03 17.15
N LYS A 182 -2.25 5.64 18.17
CA LYS A 182 -2.06 4.24 18.54
C LYS A 182 -3.09 3.85 19.59
N LEU A 183 -3.92 2.85 19.29
CA LEU A 183 -4.71 2.16 20.31
C LEU A 183 -3.80 1.52 21.34
N ARG A 184 -4.05 1.78 22.62
CA ARG A 184 -3.40 1.03 23.70
C ARG A 184 -4.15 -0.28 23.89
N LYS A 185 -3.44 -1.34 24.30
CA LYS A 185 -4.02 -2.67 24.55
C LYS A 185 -5.14 -2.70 25.62
N SER A 186 -5.33 -1.60 26.35
CA SER A 186 -6.36 -1.43 27.38
C SER A 186 -7.66 -0.82 26.88
N ASP A 187 -7.69 -0.34 25.63
CA ASP A 187 -8.82 0.37 25.00
C ASP A 187 -9.60 -0.59 24.09
#